data_AF-A0A9N9LRE8-F1
#
_entry.id   AF-A0A9N9LRE8-F1
#
_cell.length_a   1.000
_cell.length_b   1.000
_cell.length_c   1.000
_cell.angle_alpha   90.00
_cell.angle_beta   90.00
_cell.angle_gamma   90.00
#
_symmetry.space_group_name_H-M   'P 1'
#
loop_
_entity.id
_entity.type
_entity.pdbx_description
1 polymer ?
#
loop_
_entity_poly.entity_id
_entity_poly.type
_entity_poly.pdbx_seq_one_letter_code
_entity_poly.pdbx_strand_id
1 'polypeptide(L)'
;MSSQALRRCCIVKPISNIGHASKSFISISSVGLKQQMRYVFLFRFSSPPVPPVRKLRSTNNLILYDSRHATSTTNPKPAVSVPPTFGLAPSKGIEILAAQRRQRPVAPHLQIYKWQITSVLSSLERITGATLAGALYIFGTAYFVSPYLGWDLSSEALVAAMAGLPMAVKFAVKSVLAWPFLFHFFNSLRHLGWDLGKGFKKVVIVRTGYVAVALSFLATTGCALWF
;
A
#
# COMPACT_ATOMS: atom_id res chain seq x y z
N MET A 1 -29.20 25.09 -56.89
CA MET A 1 -29.32 26.49 -56.45
C MET A 1 -28.93 26.51 -54.97
N SER A 2 -27.64 26.62 -54.64
CA SER A 2 -26.83 27.84 -54.45
C SER A 2 -26.89 28.42 -53.03
N SER A 3 -25.70 28.83 -52.55
CA SER A 3 -25.38 29.72 -51.42
C SER A 3 -25.22 29.05 -50.04
N GLN A 4 -24.03 28.69 -49.55
CA GLN A 4 -22.83 29.47 -49.16
C GLN A 4 -23.08 30.58 -48.11
N ALA A 5 -22.52 30.39 -46.91
CA ALA A 5 -22.27 31.46 -45.95
C ALA A 5 -20.90 31.25 -45.27
N LEU A 6 -20.05 32.27 -45.41
CA LEU A 6 -18.61 32.34 -45.17
C LEU A 6 -18.26 32.43 -43.67
N ARG A 7 -17.22 31.70 -43.24
CA ARG A 7 -16.51 31.94 -41.97
C ARG A 7 -15.38 32.94 -42.22
N ARG A 8 -15.43 34.09 -41.53
CA ARG A 8 -14.37 35.11 -41.53
C ARG A 8 -13.31 34.79 -40.48
N CYS A 9 -12.04 34.84 -40.91
CA CYS A 9 -10.87 35.06 -40.07
C CYS A 9 -10.95 36.42 -39.37
N CYS A 10 -10.60 36.48 -38.08
CA CYS A 10 -10.05 37.69 -37.47
C CYS A 10 -8.87 37.29 -36.56
N ILE A 11 -7.69 37.76 -36.97
CA ILE A 11 -6.44 37.83 -36.22
C ILE A 11 -6.51 39.10 -35.36
N VAL A 12 -6.27 39.04 -34.05
CA VAL A 12 -5.82 40.19 -33.25
C VAL A 12 -4.79 39.74 -32.20
N LYS A 13 -3.69 40.48 -32.15
CA LYS A 13 -2.43 40.29 -31.39
C LYS A 13 -2.56 40.60 -29.88
N PRO A 14 -1.57 40.20 -29.06
CA PRO A 14 -1.57 40.38 -27.61
C PRO A 14 -1.05 41.78 -27.18
N ILE A 15 -1.51 42.24 -26.00
CA ILE A 15 -1.09 43.48 -25.35
C ILE A 15 -0.03 43.19 -24.26
N SER A 16 1.00 44.03 -24.27
CA SER A 16 2.12 44.27 -23.36
C SER A 16 1.74 44.39 -21.87
N ASN A 17 2.45 43.74 -20.94
CA ASN A 17 3.68 44.18 -20.23
C ASN A 17 3.42 45.03 -18.97
N ILE A 18 3.69 44.49 -17.77
CA ILE A 18 4.06 45.26 -16.55
C ILE A 18 5.23 44.54 -15.87
N GLY A 19 6.43 45.03 -16.20
CA GLY A 19 7.49 45.51 -15.31
C GLY A 19 7.76 44.90 -13.92
N HIS A 20 9.04 44.54 -13.77
CA HIS A 20 9.94 44.74 -12.61
C HIS A 20 9.67 43.95 -11.31
N ALA A 21 10.65 43.56 -10.51
CA ALA A 21 12.07 43.26 -10.65
C ALA A 21 12.49 42.78 -9.26
N SER A 22 13.02 41.57 -9.12
CA SER A 22 14.08 41.29 -8.14
C SER A 22 14.71 39.95 -8.48
N LYS A 23 15.93 40.04 -9.00
CA LYS A 23 16.85 38.92 -9.20
C LYS A 23 17.72 38.85 -7.94
N SER A 24 17.86 37.66 -7.36
CA SER A 24 19.13 37.13 -6.81
C SER A 24 18.91 35.66 -6.43
N PHE A 25 19.24 34.72 -7.32
CA PHE A 25 20.51 33.98 -7.35
C PHE A 25 20.69 32.99 -6.19
N ILE A 26 20.31 31.73 -6.40
CA ILE A 26 21.24 30.58 -6.24
C ILE A 26 21.02 29.67 -7.45
N SER A 27 22.03 29.66 -8.32
CA SER A 27 22.21 28.74 -9.43
C SER A 27 22.86 27.47 -8.89
N ILE A 28 22.17 26.33 -9.00
CA ILE A 28 22.80 25.01 -8.97
C ILE A 28 22.35 24.27 -10.22
N SER A 29 23.23 24.37 -11.22
CA SER A 29 23.57 23.40 -12.26
C SER A 29 22.53 22.32 -12.58
N SER A 30 21.79 22.54 -13.66
CA SER A 30 20.81 21.64 -14.27
C SER A 30 21.40 20.69 -15.33
N VAL A 31 22.70 20.37 -15.23
CA VAL A 31 23.42 19.53 -16.21
C VAL A 31 23.71 18.17 -15.58
N GLY A 32 22.75 17.26 -15.60
CA GLY A 32 22.98 15.88 -15.13
C GLY A 32 21.76 14.95 -15.07
N LEU A 33 20.53 15.49 -15.05
CA LEU A 33 19.33 14.66 -14.81
C LEU A 33 18.47 14.33 -16.04
N LYS A 34 18.91 14.69 -17.25
CA LYS A 34 18.15 14.41 -18.50
C LYS A 34 18.62 13.17 -19.28
N GLN A 35 19.68 12.49 -18.85
CA GLN A 35 20.27 11.35 -19.59
C GLN A 35 19.82 9.96 -19.09
N GLN A 36 19.06 9.85 -17.98
CA GLN A 36 18.65 8.54 -17.41
C GLN A 36 17.18 8.18 -17.66
N MET A 37 16.43 8.99 -18.41
CA MET A 37 14.99 8.81 -18.62
C MET A 37 14.63 8.29 -20.03
N ARG A 38 15.52 7.50 -20.64
CA ARG A 38 15.30 6.88 -21.98
C ARG A 38 15.46 5.35 -22.04
N TYR A 39 15.66 4.65 -20.91
CA TYR A 39 15.81 3.18 -20.91
C TYR A 39 14.59 2.37 -20.44
N VAL A 40 13.42 2.99 -20.25
CA VAL A 40 12.20 2.28 -19.82
C VAL A 40 11.04 2.54 -20.77
N PHE A 41 11.31 2.43 -22.07
CA PHE A 41 10.27 2.36 -23.09
C PHE A 41 10.72 1.38 -24.16
N LEU A 42 10.33 0.11 -23.99
CA LEU A 42 10.08 -0.91 -25.03
C LEU A 42 9.92 -2.30 -24.38
N PHE A 43 8.97 -2.45 -23.44
CA PHE A 43 8.33 -3.75 -23.23
C PHE A 43 6.95 -3.67 -23.84
N ARG A 44 6.91 -3.89 -25.16
CA ARG A 44 5.68 -4.10 -25.91
C ARG A 44 5.15 -5.46 -25.50
N PHE A 45 4.16 -5.49 -24.61
CA PHE A 45 3.39 -6.70 -24.31
C PHE A 45 2.68 -7.12 -25.60
N SER A 46 3.30 -8.02 -26.36
CA SER A 46 2.60 -8.81 -27.37
C SER A 46 1.85 -9.89 -26.62
N SER A 47 0.55 -9.67 -26.42
CA SER A 47 -0.34 -10.71 -25.88
C SER A 47 -0.28 -11.91 -26.84
N PRO A 48 -0.03 -13.14 -26.36
CA PRO A 48 -0.10 -14.31 -27.22
C PRO A 48 -1.50 -14.43 -27.84
N PRO A 49 -1.61 -14.93 -29.08
CA PRO A 49 -2.90 -15.09 -29.74
C PRO A 49 -3.79 -16.01 -28.90
N VAL A 50 -5.01 -15.52 -28.58
CA VAL A 50 -6.03 -16.30 -27.89
C VAL A 50 -6.42 -17.46 -28.82
N PRO A 51 -6.29 -18.73 -28.39
CA PRO A 51 -6.70 -19.85 -29.23
C PRO A 51 -8.21 -19.75 -29.52
N PRO A 52 -8.67 -20.13 -30.72
CA PRO A 52 -10.08 -20.07 -31.07
C PRO A 52 -10.88 -20.94 -30.10
N VAL A 53 -11.91 -20.35 -29.49
CA VAL A 53 -12.88 -21.07 -28.66
C VAL A 53 -13.61 -22.05 -29.58
N ARG A 54 -13.18 -23.31 -29.56
CA ARG A 54 -13.83 -24.40 -30.30
C ARG A 54 -15.25 -24.53 -29.75
N LYS A 55 -16.25 -24.12 -30.52
CA LYS A 55 -17.67 -24.36 -30.20
C LYS A 55 -17.84 -25.86 -30.04
N LEU A 56 -18.01 -26.31 -28.80
CA LEU A 56 -18.40 -27.69 -28.52
C LEU A 56 -19.82 -27.86 -29.03
N ARG A 57 -19.94 -28.53 -30.18
CA ARG A 57 -21.22 -28.95 -30.74
C ARG A 57 -21.81 -29.97 -29.77
N SER A 58 -22.96 -29.63 -29.20
CA SER A 58 -23.78 -30.57 -28.46
C SER A 58 -24.13 -31.74 -29.38
N THR A 59 -23.48 -32.87 -29.15
CA THR A 59 -23.90 -34.15 -29.72
C THR A 59 -23.96 -35.13 -28.55
N ASN A 60 -25.17 -35.57 -28.25
CA ASN A 60 -25.42 -36.68 -27.36
C ASN A 60 -24.75 -37.91 -27.98
N ASN A 61 -23.63 -38.34 -27.41
CA ASN A 61 -23.20 -39.74 -27.25
C ASN A 61 -21.67 -39.85 -27.20
N LEU A 62 -21.19 -40.46 -26.11
CA LEU A 62 -19.91 -41.14 -25.90
C LEU A 62 -18.70 -40.63 -26.69
N ILE A 63 -17.87 -39.82 -26.02
CA ILE A 63 -16.48 -39.63 -26.41
C ILE A 63 -15.74 -40.93 -26.06
N LEU A 64 -15.58 -41.82 -27.03
CA LEU A 64 -14.54 -42.84 -27.00
C LEU A 64 -13.19 -42.12 -27.13
N TYR A 65 -12.43 -42.10 -26.04
CA TYR A 65 -11.07 -41.57 -26.01
C TYR A 65 -10.13 -42.67 -26.55
N ASP A 66 -9.62 -42.50 -27.77
CA ASP A 66 -8.63 -43.40 -28.38
C ASP A 66 -7.35 -43.42 -27.52
N SER A 67 -7.14 -44.53 -26.83
CA SER A 67 -6.09 -44.72 -25.82
C SER A 67 -4.89 -45.46 -26.40
N ARG A 68 -4.31 -44.99 -27.51
CA ARG A 68 -3.15 -45.67 -28.14
C ARG A 68 -1.78 -45.02 -27.98
N HIS A 69 -1.64 -43.89 -27.30
CA HIS A 69 -0.30 -43.36 -26.99
C HIS A 69 -0.24 -42.60 -25.66
N ALA A 70 -0.13 -43.31 -24.53
CA ALA A 70 0.28 -42.71 -23.26
C ALA A 70 0.88 -43.75 -22.30
N THR A 71 2.10 -44.21 -22.55
CA THR A 71 2.97 -44.68 -21.46
C THR A 71 3.45 -43.44 -20.70
N SER A 72 2.70 -43.00 -19.71
CA SER A 72 3.13 -41.97 -18.76
C SER A 72 2.93 -42.51 -17.34
N THR A 73 4.04 -42.87 -16.73
CA THR A 73 4.17 -43.26 -15.33
C THR A 73 3.89 -42.05 -14.46
N THR A 74 2.61 -41.80 -14.16
CA THR A 74 2.22 -40.88 -13.10
C THR A 74 1.15 -41.57 -12.28
N ASN A 75 1.37 -41.65 -10.97
CA ASN A 75 0.40 -42.20 -10.03
C ASN A 75 -0.99 -41.64 -10.35
N PRO A 76 -2.01 -42.50 -10.55
CA PRO A 76 -3.35 -42.02 -10.82
C PRO A 76 -3.80 -41.22 -9.61
N LYS A 77 -4.01 -39.91 -9.83
CA LYS A 77 -4.76 -39.05 -8.91
C LYS A 77 -6.04 -39.83 -8.56
N PRO A 78 -6.38 -40.04 -7.28
CA PRO A 78 -7.58 -40.78 -6.92
C PRO A 78 -8.75 -40.15 -7.66
N ALA A 79 -9.43 -40.96 -8.47
CA ALA A 79 -10.57 -40.54 -9.25
C ALA A 79 -11.66 -40.10 -8.27
N VAL A 80 -11.69 -38.80 -7.97
CA VAL A 80 -12.82 -38.19 -7.27
C VAL A 80 -13.98 -38.33 -8.24
N SER A 81 -14.86 -39.30 -7.98
CA SER A 81 -16.12 -39.47 -8.68
C SER A 81 -16.92 -38.20 -8.48
N VAL A 82 -16.83 -37.25 -9.42
CA VAL A 82 -17.65 -36.05 -9.40
C VAL A 82 -19.08 -36.52 -9.67
N PRO A 83 -20.00 -36.39 -8.71
CA PRO A 83 -21.38 -36.80 -8.93
C PRO A 83 -21.96 -36.00 -10.11
N PRO A 84 -22.86 -36.58 -10.93
CA PRO A 84 -23.46 -35.89 -12.04
C PRO A 84 -24.13 -34.60 -11.53
N THR A 85 -23.75 -33.47 -12.11
CA THR A 85 -24.14 -32.11 -11.68
C THR A 85 -25.61 -31.78 -11.94
N PHE A 86 -26.34 -32.65 -12.66
CA PHE A 86 -27.76 -32.48 -12.91
C PHE A 86 -28.58 -33.06 -11.75
N GLY A 87 -29.17 -32.17 -10.92
CA GLY A 87 -30.15 -32.53 -9.89
C GLY A 87 -29.74 -32.30 -8.43
N LEU A 88 -28.57 -31.69 -8.17
CA LEU A 88 -28.16 -31.35 -6.81
C LEU A 88 -28.92 -30.13 -6.30
N ALA A 89 -29.42 -30.20 -5.06
CA ALA A 89 -29.97 -29.04 -4.36
C ALA A 89 -28.93 -27.89 -4.32
N PRO A 90 -29.34 -26.62 -4.47
CA PRO A 90 -28.42 -25.49 -4.52
C PRO A 90 -27.40 -25.44 -3.37
N SER A 91 -27.79 -25.87 -2.17
CA SER A 91 -26.92 -25.96 -0.99
C SER A 91 -25.73 -26.91 -1.18
N LYS A 92 -25.96 -28.11 -1.75
CA LYS A 92 -24.90 -29.08 -2.05
C LYS A 92 -23.93 -28.57 -3.12
N GLY A 93 -24.45 -27.80 -4.09
CA GLY A 93 -23.60 -27.12 -5.07
C GLY A 93 -22.62 -26.16 -4.42
N ILE A 94 -23.09 -25.32 -3.48
CA ILE A 94 -22.24 -24.38 -2.73
C ILE A 94 -21.19 -25.11 -1.89
N GLU A 95 -21.56 -26.22 -1.26
CA GLU A 95 -20.65 -27.04 -0.46
C GLU A 95 -19.50 -27.62 -1.32
N ILE A 96 -19.83 -28.20 -2.48
CA ILE A 96 -18.83 -28.74 -3.42
C ILE A 96 -17.90 -27.62 -3.91
N LEU A 97 -18.46 -26.45 -4.26
CA LEU A 97 -17.66 -25.30 -4.69
C LEU A 97 -16.76 -24.77 -3.55
N ALA A 98 -17.22 -24.82 -2.31
CA ALA A 98 -16.42 -24.45 -1.14
C ALA A 98 -15.29 -25.47 -0.89
N ALA A 99 -15.58 -26.77 -1.00
CA ALA A 99 -14.58 -27.83 -0.91
C ALA A 99 -13.50 -27.71 -2.01
N GLN A 100 -13.91 -27.41 -3.24
CA GLN A 100 -12.99 -27.13 -4.35
C GLN A 100 -12.15 -25.87 -4.10
N ARG A 101 -12.73 -24.81 -3.53
CA ARG A 101 -11.99 -23.57 -3.18
C ARG A 101 -10.89 -23.81 -2.15
N ARG A 102 -11.10 -24.72 -1.19
CA ARG A 102 -10.08 -25.09 -0.18
C ARG A 102 -8.86 -25.81 -0.79
N GLN A 103 -9.04 -26.52 -1.90
CA GLN A 103 -7.96 -27.24 -2.58
C GLN A 103 -7.12 -26.35 -3.51
N ARG A 104 -7.53 -25.10 -3.75
CA ARG A 104 -6.79 -24.18 -4.61
C ARG A 104 -5.66 -23.55 -3.79
N PRO A 105 -4.40 -23.59 -4.27
CA PRO A 105 -3.31 -22.92 -3.59
C PRO A 105 -3.55 -21.40 -3.62
N VAL A 106 -3.22 -20.73 -2.52
CA VAL A 106 -3.21 -19.26 -2.45
C VAL A 106 -1.93 -18.78 -3.13
N ALA A 107 -2.06 -17.90 -4.13
CA ALA A 107 -0.90 -17.31 -4.78
C ALA A 107 -0.07 -16.51 -3.75
N PRO A 108 1.27 -16.58 -3.79
CA PRO A 108 2.11 -15.78 -2.90
C PRO A 108 1.83 -14.29 -3.15
N HIS A 109 1.63 -13.52 -2.08
CA HIS A 109 1.29 -12.09 -2.18
C HIS A 109 2.37 -11.22 -1.53
N LEU A 110 2.48 -11.20 -0.20
CA LEU A 110 3.44 -10.35 0.51
C LEU A 110 4.89 -10.75 0.26
N GLN A 111 5.15 -12.04 0.02
CA GLN A 111 6.50 -12.56 -0.22
C GLN A 111 7.09 -12.12 -1.56
N ILE A 112 6.25 -11.87 -2.57
CA ILE A 112 6.70 -11.48 -3.92
C ILE A 112 6.37 -10.02 -4.27
N TYR A 113 5.64 -9.31 -3.41
CA TYR A 113 5.25 -7.94 -3.65
C TYR A 113 6.43 -6.98 -3.46
N LYS A 114 6.64 -6.07 -4.41
CA LYS A 114 7.66 -5.03 -4.28
C LYS A 114 7.22 -3.97 -3.26
N TRP A 115 7.96 -3.83 -2.18
CA TRP A 115 7.73 -2.80 -1.17
C TRP A 115 7.73 -1.39 -1.78
N GLN A 116 6.63 -0.67 -1.56
CA GLN A 116 6.44 0.72 -1.96
C GLN A 116 6.23 1.58 -0.71
N ILE A 117 6.55 2.88 -0.81
CA ILE A 117 6.31 3.81 0.30
C ILE A 117 4.85 3.79 0.78
N THR A 118 3.89 3.63 -0.14
CA THR A 118 2.46 3.54 0.19
C THR A 118 2.13 2.33 1.04
N SER A 119 2.61 1.14 0.67
CA SER A 119 2.38 -0.10 1.43
C SER A 119 3.06 -0.08 2.79
N VAL A 120 4.29 0.45 2.86
CA VAL A 120 5.06 0.52 4.11
C VAL A 120 4.40 1.50 5.07
N LEU A 121 4.09 2.72 4.64
CA LEU A 121 3.46 3.73 5.51
C LEU A 121 2.08 3.29 6.00
N SER A 122 1.27 2.62 5.16
CA SER A 122 -0.02 2.09 5.61
C SER A 122 0.13 1.00 6.67
N SER A 123 1.16 0.15 6.55
CA SER A 123 1.45 -0.88 7.55
C SER A 123 1.95 -0.25 8.85
N LEU A 124 2.85 0.73 8.74
CA LEU A 124 3.36 1.48 9.89
C LEU A 124 2.25 2.21 10.63
N GLU A 125 1.27 2.81 9.93
CA GLU A 125 0.13 3.49 10.59
C GLU A 125 -0.65 2.53 11.51
N ARG A 126 -0.87 1.30 11.04
CA ARG A 126 -1.55 0.27 11.82
C ARG A 126 -0.70 -0.18 13.01
N ILE A 127 0.60 -0.40 12.78
CA ILE A 127 1.52 -0.85 13.83
C ILE A 127 1.67 0.22 14.90
N THR A 128 1.89 1.49 14.53
CA THR A 128 2.03 2.59 15.48
C THR A 128 0.72 2.83 16.22
N GLY A 129 -0.44 2.76 15.54
CA GLY A 129 -1.75 2.88 16.18
C GLY A 129 -2.00 1.76 17.20
N ALA A 130 -1.73 0.50 16.85
CA ALA A 130 -1.84 -0.62 17.77
C ALA A 130 -0.85 -0.53 18.93
N THR A 131 0.38 -0.06 18.67
CA THR A 131 1.42 0.14 19.70
C THR A 131 1.00 1.23 20.69
N LEU A 132 0.47 2.36 20.21
CA LEU A 132 -0.03 3.44 21.06
C LEU A 132 -1.21 2.99 21.92
N ALA A 133 -2.20 2.35 21.30
CA ALA A 133 -3.36 1.83 22.02
C ALA A 133 -2.92 0.77 23.05
N GLY A 134 -2.07 -0.17 22.64
CA GLY A 134 -1.52 -1.19 23.54
C GLY A 134 -0.75 -0.60 24.71
N ALA A 135 0.14 0.36 24.46
CA ALA A 135 0.89 1.05 25.50
C ALA A 135 -0.02 1.79 26.48
N LEU A 136 -1.05 2.49 25.99
CA LEU A 136 -2.04 3.18 26.81
C LEU A 136 -2.81 2.20 27.71
N TYR A 137 -3.30 1.09 27.15
CA TYR A 137 -4.05 0.09 27.92
C TYR A 137 -3.17 -0.66 28.92
N ILE A 138 -1.95 -1.03 28.53
CA ILE A 138 -0.99 -1.69 29.43
C ILE A 138 -0.63 -0.76 30.58
N PHE A 139 -0.25 0.48 30.30
CA PHE A 139 0.10 1.44 31.35
C PHE A 139 -1.11 1.78 32.24
N GLY A 140 -2.27 2.03 31.65
CA GLY A 140 -3.49 2.35 32.40
C GLY A 140 -3.95 1.21 33.31
N THR A 141 -3.89 -0.04 32.83
CA THR A 141 -4.24 -1.21 33.65
C THR A 141 -3.17 -1.51 34.70
N ALA A 142 -1.88 -1.39 34.37
CA ALA A 142 -0.79 -1.53 35.33
C ALA A 142 -0.90 -0.48 36.45
N TYR A 143 -1.21 0.77 36.11
CA TYR A 143 -1.43 1.84 37.07
C TYR A 143 -2.62 1.55 37.97
N PHE A 144 -3.74 1.08 37.42
CA PHE A 144 -4.93 0.71 38.19
C PHE A 144 -4.67 -0.45 39.18
N VAL A 145 -3.92 -1.47 38.76
CA VAL A 145 -3.61 -2.65 39.59
C VAL A 145 -2.44 -2.40 40.55
N SER A 146 -1.65 -1.35 40.33
CA SER A 146 -0.42 -1.06 41.08
C SER A 146 -0.57 -1.08 42.62
N PRO A 147 -1.64 -0.53 43.24
CA PRO A 147 -1.75 -0.53 44.71
C PRO A 147 -1.96 -1.93 45.29
N TYR A 148 -2.57 -2.83 44.52
CA TYR A 148 -2.84 -4.22 44.94
C TYR A 148 -1.61 -5.11 44.85
N LEU A 149 -0.66 -4.77 43.96
CA LEU A 149 0.59 -5.51 43.75
C LEU A 149 1.79 -4.88 44.46
N GLY A 150 1.59 -3.74 45.13
CA GLY A 150 2.66 -2.99 45.78
C GLY A 150 3.66 -2.36 44.81
N TRP A 151 3.24 -2.09 43.57
CA TRP A 151 4.08 -1.41 42.57
C TRP A 151 3.99 0.10 42.73
N ASP A 152 5.12 0.79 42.71
CA ASP A 152 5.17 2.25 42.67
C ASP A 152 5.32 2.74 41.21
N LEU A 153 4.20 3.17 40.63
CA LEU A 153 4.13 3.77 39.29
C LEU A 153 3.88 5.29 39.38
N SER A 154 4.23 5.92 40.50
CA SER A 154 4.18 7.37 40.65
C SER A 154 5.10 8.08 39.67
N SER A 155 4.80 9.35 39.40
CA SER A 155 5.63 10.16 38.50
C SER A 155 7.06 10.33 39.02
N GLU A 156 7.20 10.39 40.33
CA GLU A 156 8.44 10.53 41.09
C GLU A 156 9.31 9.29 40.93
N ALA A 157 8.72 8.09 41.09
CA ALA A 157 9.41 6.83 40.89
C ALA A 157 9.89 6.65 39.44
N LEU A 158 9.06 7.02 38.46
CA LEU A 158 9.42 6.96 37.04
C LEU A 158 10.57 7.93 36.70
N VAL A 159 10.54 9.15 37.23
CA VAL A 159 11.62 10.12 37.05
C VAL A 159 12.90 9.63 37.71
N ALA A 160 12.82 9.12 38.94
CA ALA A 160 13.98 8.57 39.65
C ALA A 160 14.60 7.38 38.90
N ALA A 161 13.77 6.47 38.37
CA ALA A 161 14.23 5.34 37.56
C ALA A 161 14.99 5.78 36.30
N MET A 162 14.64 6.92 35.72
CA MET A 162 15.27 7.45 34.50
C MET A 162 16.41 8.44 34.79
N ALA A 163 16.52 8.97 36.01
CA ALA A 163 17.45 10.05 36.37
C ALA A 163 18.91 9.66 36.19
N GLY A 164 19.29 8.43 36.60
CA GLY A 164 20.67 7.94 36.56
C GLY A 164 21.15 7.43 35.19
N LEU A 165 20.26 7.36 34.19
CA LEU A 165 20.61 6.77 32.89
C LEU A 165 21.54 7.67 32.06
N PRO A 166 22.44 7.08 31.25
CA PRO A 166 23.25 7.83 30.30
C PRO A 166 22.38 8.63 29.33
N MET A 167 22.88 9.80 28.87
CA MET A 167 22.13 10.67 27.95
C MET A 167 21.70 9.97 26.67
N ALA A 168 22.54 9.08 26.12
CA ALA A 168 22.19 8.29 24.95
C ALA A 168 20.98 7.36 25.19
N VAL A 169 20.90 6.75 26.38
CA VAL A 169 19.78 5.87 26.76
C VAL A 169 18.51 6.70 26.96
N LYS A 170 18.60 7.85 27.64
CA LYS A 170 17.47 8.79 27.80
C LYS A 170 16.93 9.24 26.44
N PHE A 171 17.82 9.61 25.53
CA PHE A 171 17.45 10.00 24.17
C PHE A 171 16.76 8.84 23.41
N ALA A 172 17.30 7.63 23.50
CA ALA A 172 16.72 6.45 22.85
C ALA A 172 15.32 6.14 23.39
N VAL A 173 15.15 6.10 24.72
CA VAL A 173 13.85 5.83 25.36
C VAL A 173 12.83 6.91 24.98
N LYS A 174 13.19 8.20 25.08
CA LYS A 174 12.34 9.31 24.63
C LYS A 174 11.94 9.16 23.16
N SER A 175 12.89 8.82 22.29
CA SER A 175 12.65 8.69 20.85
C SER A 175 11.74 7.51 20.51
N VAL A 176 11.92 6.35 21.16
CA VAL A 176 11.10 5.15 20.95
C VAL A 176 9.66 5.38 21.41
N LEU A 177 9.45 6.15 22.48
CA LEU A 177 8.11 6.51 22.95
C LEU A 177 7.46 7.61 22.10
N ALA A 178 8.23 8.61 21.67
CA ALA A 178 7.70 9.76 20.93
C ALA A 178 7.44 9.46 19.44
N TRP A 179 8.33 8.70 18.78
CA TRP A 179 8.25 8.49 17.33
C TRP A 179 6.96 7.82 16.86
N PRO A 180 6.45 6.74 17.50
CA PRO A 180 5.20 6.12 17.09
C PRO A 180 4.02 7.11 17.13
N PHE A 181 3.97 7.98 18.14
CA PHE A 181 2.92 9.00 18.26
C PHE A 181 3.03 10.06 17.16
N LEU A 182 4.22 10.62 16.96
CA LEU A 182 4.45 11.68 15.98
C LEU A 182 4.28 11.16 14.54
N PHE A 183 4.77 9.96 14.24
CA PHE A 183 4.54 9.32 12.95
C PHE A 183 3.05 9.09 12.70
N HIS A 184 2.33 8.49 13.67
CA HIS A 184 0.90 8.23 13.55
C HIS A 184 0.13 9.53 13.32
N PHE A 185 0.44 10.59 14.08
CA PHE A 185 -0.19 11.90 13.93
C PHE A 185 0.02 12.51 12.53
N PHE A 186 1.27 12.64 12.06
CA PHE A 186 1.54 13.28 10.76
C PHE A 186 1.03 12.45 9.58
N ASN A 187 1.12 11.12 9.65
CA ASN A 187 0.59 10.26 8.61
C ASN A 187 -0.94 10.20 8.65
N SER A 188 -1.57 10.28 9.84
CA SER A 188 -3.02 10.46 9.99
C SER A 188 -3.53 11.76 9.36
N LEU A 189 -2.81 12.88 9.47
CA LEU A 189 -3.19 14.13 8.78
C LEU A 189 -3.23 13.95 7.24
N ARG A 190 -2.31 13.14 6.72
CA ARG A 190 -2.30 12.78 5.29
C ARG A 190 -3.48 11.87 4.93
N HIS A 191 -3.84 10.92 5.79
CA HIS A 191 -5.04 10.08 5.63
C HIS A 191 -6.32 10.91 5.66
N LEU A 192 -6.44 11.87 6.58
CA LEU A 192 -7.57 12.81 6.61
C LEU A 192 -7.65 13.63 5.31
N GLY A 193 -6.51 14.02 4.74
CA GLY A 193 -6.47 14.63 3.41
C GLY A 193 -7.05 13.74 2.31
N TRP A 194 -6.86 12.42 2.39
CA TRP A 194 -7.44 11.45 1.47
C TRP A 194 -8.94 11.27 1.68
N ASP A 195 -9.40 11.26 2.92
CA ASP A 195 -10.83 11.20 3.25
C ASP A 195 -11.59 12.43 2.74
N LEU A 196 -10.91 13.59 2.68
CA LEU A 196 -11.40 14.81 2.05
C LEU A 196 -11.33 14.82 0.51
N GLY A 197 -10.96 13.71 -0.13
CA GLY A 197 -10.87 13.62 -1.59
C GLY A 197 -9.60 14.23 -2.21
N LYS A 198 -8.59 14.61 -1.40
CA LYS A 198 -7.40 15.35 -1.87
C LYS A 198 -6.18 14.44 -2.02
N GLY A 199 -5.28 14.79 -2.94
CA GLY A 199 -3.93 14.21 -2.96
C GLY A 199 -3.76 12.83 -3.60
N PHE A 200 -4.72 12.37 -4.41
CA PHE A 200 -4.68 11.04 -5.07
C PHE A 200 -3.75 10.93 -6.29
N LYS A 201 -3.14 12.03 -6.76
CA LYS A 201 -2.13 11.96 -7.83
C LYS A 201 -0.92 11.18 -7.34
N LYS A 202 -0.41 10.22 -8.12
CA LYS A 202 0.74 9.35 -7.75
C LYS A 202 1.94 10.12 -7.21
N VAL A 203 2.33 11.22 -7.86
CA VAL A 203 3.46 12.06 -7.41
C VAL A 203 3.19 12.70 -6.06
N VAL A 204 1.95 13.12 -5.82
CA VAL A 204 1.54 13.74 -4.55
C VAL A 204 1.56 12.70 -3.43
N ILE A 205 0.99 11.50 -3.65
CA ILE A 205 0.98 10.39 -2.69
C ILE A 205 2.39 10.04 -2.19
N VAL A 206 3.37 10.01 -3.11
CA VAL A 206 4.77 9.69 -2.80
C VAL A 206 5.42 10.86 -2.04
N ARG A 207 5.23 12.11 -2.49
CA ARG A 207 5.78 13.29 -1.82
C ARG A 207 5.25 13.45 -0.41
N THR A 208 3.93 13.37 -0.23
CA THR A 208 3.30 13.49 1.10
C THR A 208 3.73 12.35 2.02
N GLY A 209 4.01 11.16 1.50
CA GLY A 209 4.59 10.06 2.26
C GLY A 209 5.97 10.41 2.83
N TYR A 210 6.90 10.87 1.99
CA TYR A 210 8.23 11.28 2.46
C TYR A 210 8.18 12.49 3.41
N VAL A 211 7.28 13.44 3.16
CA VAL A 211 7.08 14.59 4.06
C VAL A 211 6.61 14.13 5.44
N ALA A 212 5.63 13.23 5.53
CA ALA A 212 5.16 12.70 6.81
C ALA A 212 6.28 12.00 7.59
N VAL A 213 7.09 11.19 6.91
CA VAL A 213 8.26 10.53 7.52
C VAL A 213 9.28 11.56 8.02
N ALA A 214 9.65 12.53 7.20
CA ALA A 214 10.62 13.57 7.58
C ALA A 214 10.14 14.40 8.78
N LEU A 215 8.88 14.84 8.76
CA LEU A 215 8.29 15.60 9.88
C LEU A 215 8.26 14.78 11.17
N SER A 216 7.92 13.48 11.09
CA SER A 216 7.90 12.61 12.26
C SER A 216 9.28 12.48 12.93
N PHE A 217 10.35 12.31 12.14
CA PHE A 217 11.70 12.22 12.68
C PHE A 217 12.19 13.55 13.24
N LEU A 218 11.97 14.67 12.52
CA LEU A 218 12.37 16.00 12.99
C LEU A 218 11.67 16.37 14.30
N ALA A 219 10.36 16.14 14.39
CA ALA A 219 9.60 16.36 15.61
C ALA A 219 10.09 15.45 16.75
N THR A 220 10.39 14.18 16.46
CA THR A 220 10.92 13.24 17.46
C THR A 220 12.26 13.72 18.01
N THR A 221 13.18 14.12 17.13
CA THR A 221 14.48 14.66 17.56
C THR A 221 14.32 15.94 18.37
N GLY A 222 13.38 16.82 17.99
CA GLY A 222 13.06 18.02 18.76
C GLY A 222 12.58 17.67 20.18
N CYS A 223 11.58 16.79 20.30
CA CYS A 223 11.07 16.35 21.60
C CYS A 223 12.11 15.59 22.44
N ALA A 224 12.96 14.78 21.82
CA ALA A 224 13.94 13.96 22.52
C ALA A 224 15.16 14.77 23.00
N LEU A 225 15.56 15.80 22.25
CA LEU A 225 16.64 16.72 22.61
C LEU A 225 16.17 17.83 23.57
N TRP A 226 14.88 18.16 23.57
CA TRP A 226 14.33 19.14 24.50
C TRP A 226 14.34 18.59 25.93
N PHE A 227 14.95 19.36 26.83
CA PHE A 227 15.09 19.14 28.27
C PHE A 227 14.74 20.44 28.99
#